data_AF-A0A975ENQ5-F1
#
_entry.id   AF-A0A975ENQ5-F1
#
_cell.length_a   1.000
_cell.length_b   1.000
_cell.length_c   1.000
_cell.angle_alpha   90.00
_cell.angle_beta   90.00
_cell.angle_gamma   90.00
#
_symmetry.space_group_name_H-M   'P 1'
#
loop_
_entity.id
_entity.type
_entity.pdbx_description
1 polymer ?
#
loop_
_entity_poly.entity_id
_entity_poly.type
_entity_poly.pdbx_seq_one_letter_code
_entity_poly.pdbx_strand_id
1 'polypeptide(L)'
;MTDIADLENRLSAAMDRIATGLNNLGDAPAAASGDQSGDQSEEIAALKAALEEERTANAQLEARVKALTAAAEARASGDTDGEVAAVTGAHQQEIEAIRDAAAEERAAWAGLNQRLVRLRRSNKLMRSNTLALRQAAADMVVDPELINNSLQVELDAAIAAQELERAEADVIIKTLMPMVKTGTEGA
;
A
#
# COMPACT_ATOMS: atom_id res chain seq x y z
N MET A 1 9.51 -56.43 -39.12
CA MET A 1 8.90 -55.43 -40.02
C MET A 1 7.81 -54.62 -39.31
N THR A 2 7.08 -55.20 -38.36
CA THR A 2 6.09 -54.51 -37.51
C THR A 2 6.69 -53.43 -36.59
N ASP A 3 7.86 -53.68 -35.99
CA ASP A 3 8.50 -52.71 -35.08
C ASP A 3 8.91 -51.40 -35.76
N ILE A 4 9.22 -51.45 -37.06
CA ILE A 4 9.60 -50.26 -37.84
C ILE A 4 8.37 -49.40 -38.12
N ALA A 5 7.23 -50.02 -38.46
CA ALA A 5 5.97 -49.30 -38.68
C ALA A 5 5.45 -48.62 -37.39
N ASP A 6 5.64 -49.28 -36.23
CA ASP A 6 5.28 -48.68 -34.94
C ASP A 6 6.19 -47.50 -34.57
N LEU A 7 7.49 -47.58 -34.90
CA LEU A 7 8.42 -46.47 -34.72
C LEU A 7 8.10 -45.30 -35.67
N GLU A 8 7.74 -45.57 -36.92
CA GLU A 8 7.34 -44.55 -37.90
C GLU A 8 6.07 -43.82 -37.46
N ASN A 9 5.03 -44.56 -37.01
CA ASN A 9 3.80 -43.96 -36.49
C ASN A 9 4.05 -43.09 -35.24
N ARG A 10 4.94 -43.52 -34.34
CA ARG A 10 5.31 -42.72 -33.16
C ARG A 10 6.11 -41.49 -33.53
N LEU A 11 6.97 -41.57 -34.55
CA LEU A 11 7.76 -40.43 -35.02
C LEU A 11 6.87 -39.36 -35.67
N SER A 12 5.92 -39.76 -36.52
CA SER A 12 4.94 -38.85 -37.11
C SER A 12 4.08 -38.17 -36.04
N ALA A 13 3.58 -38.93 -35.06
CA ALA A 13 2.79 -38.37 -33.95
C ALA A 13 3.60 -37.42 -33.04
N ALA A 14 4.92 -37.60 -32.94
CA ALA A 14 5.81 -36.69 -32.22
C ALA A 14 6.08 -35.42 -33.03
N MET A 15 6.30 -35.55 -34.34
CA MET A 15 6.50 -34.43 -35.27
C MET A 15 5.26 -33.53 -35.34
N ASP A 16 4.06 -34.09 -35.42
CA ASP A 16 2.80 -33.32 -35.41
C ASP A 16 2.62 -32.56 -34.09
N ARG A 17 2.93 -33.20 -32.96
CA ARG A 17 2.93 -32.54 -31.65
C ARG A 17 3.91 -31.37 -31.58
N ILE A 18 5.11 -31.54 -32.12
CA ILE A 18 6.12 -30.47 -32.18
C ILE A 18 5.64 -29.34 -33.10
N ALA A 19 5.06 -29.66 -34.26
CA ALA A 19 4.51 -28.67 -35.18
C ALA A 19 3.38 -27.85 -34.54
N THR A 20 2.46 -28.51 -33.81
CA THR A 20 1.42 -27.80 -33.03
C THR A 20 2.00 -26.97 -31.90
N GLY A 21 3.05 -27.46 -31.22
CA GLY A 21 3.74 -26.72 -30.17
C GLY A 21 4.47 -25.47 -30.69
N LEU A 22 5.11 -25.57 -31.86
CA LEU A 22 5.75 -24.44 -32.53
C LEU A 22 4.72 -23.42 -33.03
N ASN A 23 3.58 -23.87 -33.56
CA ASN A 23 2.53 -22.96 -34.00
C ASN A 23 1.94 -22.20 -32.81
N ASN A 24 1.72 -22.85 -31.67
CA ASN A 24 1.27 -22.19 -30.44
C ASN A 24 2.29 -21.19 -29.86
N LEU A 25 3.59 -21.42 -30.09
CA LEU A 25 4.64 -20.49 -29.66
C LEU A 25 4.83 -19.32 -30.65
N GLY A 26 4.60 -19.57 -31.95
CA GLY A 26 4.66 -18.57 -33.01
C GLY A 26 3.41 -17.70 -33.13
N ASP A 27 2.26 -18.19 -32.67
CA ASP A 27 0.96 -17.49 -32.66
C ASP A 27 0.68 -16.80 -31.32
N ALA A 28 1.70 -16.68 -30.46
CA ALA A 28 1.65 -15.72 -29.36
C ALA A 28 1.49 -14.31 -29.98
N PRO A 29 0.40 -13.58 -29.69
CA PRO A 29 0.11 -12.34 -30.37
C PRO A 29 1.20 -11.32 -30.05
N ALA A 30 1.99 -10.95 -31.06
CA ALA A 30 2.96 -9.86 -31.06
C ALA A 30 2.30 -8.47 -31.02
N ALA A 31 1.18 -8.34 -30.29
CA ALA A 31 0.34 -7.15 -30.22
C ALA A 31 -0.04 -6.77 -28.77
N ALA A 32 0.84 -7.06 -27.81
CA ALA A 32 0.68 -6.63 -26.41
C ALA A 32 1.96 -6.01 -25.80
N SER A 33 2.86 -5.47 -26.62
CA SER A 33 4.10 -4.82 -26.14
C SER A 33 3.95 -3.30 -25.95
N GLY A 34 2.73 -2.77 -25.96
CA GLY A 34 2.42 -1.41 -25.53
C GLY A 34 1.63 -1.50 -24.24
N ASP A 35 2.19 -0.96 -23.14
CA ASP A 35 1.56 -0.75 -21.83
C ASP A 35 1.72 -1.82 -20.73
N GLN A 36 2.49 -2.90 -20.96
CA GLN A 36 2.85 -3.88 -19.91
C GLN A 36 3.90 -3.37 -18.90
N SER A 37 4.65 -2.32 -19.25
CA SER A 37 5.76 -1.80 -18.43
C SER A 37 5.31 -0.95 -17.23
N GLY A 38 4.11 -0.35 -17.28
CA GLY A 38 3.51 0.34 -16.13
C GLY A 38 3.01 -0.64 -15.08
N ASP A 39 2.25 -1.64 -15.52
CA ASP A 39 1.67 -2.71 -14.69
C ASP A 39 2.75 -3.54 -13.97
N GLN A 40 3.81 -3.95 -14.70
CA GLN A 40 4.94 -4.66 -14.09
C GLN A 40 5.73 -3.80 -13.10
N SER A 41 5.83 -2.48 -13.30
CA SER A 41 6.52 -1.59 -12.37
C SER A 41 5.75 -1.43 -11.06
N GLU A 42 4.42 -1.35 -11.14
CA GLU A 42 3.54 -1.30 -9.97
C GLU A 42 3.53 -2.63 -9.22
N GLU A 43 3.49 -3.76 -9.93
CA GLU A 43 3.58 -5.10 -9.35
C GLU A 43 4.93 -5.33 -8.65
N ILE A 44 6.05 -4.92 -9.25
CA ILE A 44 7.37 -4.99 -8.62
C ILE A 44 7.43 -4.11 -7.36
N ALA A 45 6.80 -2.94 -7.37
CA ALA A 45 6.73 -2.07 -6.20
C ALA A 45 5.89 -2.70 -5.07
N ALA A 46 4.75 -3.30 -5.41
CA ALA A 46 3.90 -4.02 -4.46
C ALA A 46 4.60 -5.24 -3.86
N LEU A 47 5.27 -6.05 -4.67
CA LEU A 47 6.04 -7.22 -4.22
C LEU A 47 7.21 -6.83 -3.31
N LYS A 48 7.90 -5.73 -3.60
CA LYS A 48 8.96 -5.20 -2.72
C LYS A 48 8.40 -4.73 -1.37
N ALA A 49 7.25 -4.06 -1.38
CA ALA A 49 6.59 -3.64 -0.14
C ALA A 49 6.18 -4.87 0.71
N ALA A 50 5.60 -5.89 0.08
CA ALA A 50 5.23 -7.14 0.76
C ALA A 50 6.46 -7.88 1.32
N LEU A 51 7.58 -7.91 0.60
CA LEU A 51 8.83 -8.52 1.06
C LEU A 51 9.42 -7.78 2.28
N GLU A 52 9.46 -6.45 2.26
CA GLU A 52 9.94 -5.67 3.40
C GLU A 52 9.04 -5.87 4.63
N GLU A 53 7.74 -5.98 4.41
CA GLU A 53 6.80 -6.27 5.48
C GLU A 53 6.98 -7.68 6.06
N GLU A 54 7.16 -8.71 5.22
CA GLU A 54 7.45 -10.07 5.67
C GLU A 54 8.80 -10.18 6.40
N ARG A 55 9.81 -9.42 5.97
CA ARG A 55 11.10 -9.29 6.67
C ARG A 55 10.95 -8.68 8.06
N THR A 56 10.15 -7.64 8.20
CA THR A 56 9.89 -7.02 9.51
C THR A 56 9.11 -7.96 10.43
N ALA A 57 8.12 -8.68 9.91
CA ALA A 57 7.39 -9.70 10.67
C ALA A 57 8.31 -10.86 11.11
N ASN A 58 9.15 -11.38 10.22
CA ASN A 58 10.12 -12.42 10.56
C ASN A 58 11.13 -11.95 11.61
N ALA A 59 11.65 -10.72 11.51
CA ALA A 59 12.56 -10.17 12.51
C ALA A 59 11.91 -10.07 13.90
N GLN A 60 10.62 -9.70 13.96
CA GLN A 60 9.86 -9.68 15.21
C GLN A 60 9.64 -11.08 15.79
N LEU A 61 9.31 -12.07 14.94
CA LEU A 61 9.16 -13.46 15.37
C LEU A 61 10.47 -14.06 15.86
N GLU A 62 11.58 -13.82 15.16
CA GLU A 62 12.91 -14.24 15.61
C GLU A 62 13.29 -13.62 16.96
N ALA A 63 12.99 -12.34 17.17
CA ALA A 63 13.22 -11.66 18.45
C ALA A 63 12.39 -12.31 19.57
N ARG A 64 11.12 -12.62 19.31
CA ARG A 64 10.25 -13.34 20.26
C ARG A 64 10.75 -14.74 20.57
N VAL A 65 11.16 -15.50 19.55
CA VAL A 65 11.73 -16.84 19.75
C VAL A 65 13.00 -16.77 20.59
N LYS A 66 13.92 -15.84 20.30
CA LYS A 66 15.14 -15.63 21.09
C LYS A 66 14.85 -15.29 22.55
N ALA A 67 13.86 -14.43 22.80
CA ALA A 67 13.43 -14.10 24.16
C ALA A 67 12.84 -15.31 24.90
N LEU A 68 11.99 -16.10 24.22
CA LEU A 68 11.39 -17.30 24.79
C LEU A 68 12.43 -18.40 25.05
N THR A 69 13.42 -18.58 24.15
CA THR A 69 14.51 -19.54 24.37
C THR A 69 15.39 -19.10 25.53
N ALA A 70 15.74 -17.82 25.63
CA ALA A 70 16.51 -17.30 26.76
C ALA A 70 15.77 -17.47 28.10
N ALA A 71 14.46 -17.22 28.12
CA ALA A 71 13.64 -17.45 29.32
C ALA A 71 13.55 -18.94 29.67
N ALA A 72 13.41 -19.84 28.68
CA ALA A 72 13.37 -21.28 28.91
C ALA A 72 14.71 -21.84 29.41
N GLU A 73 15.84 -21.33 28.89
CA GLU A 73 17.18 -21.69 29.33
C GLU A 73 17.47 -21.23 30.76
N ALA A 74 17.10 -19.99 31.10
CA ALA A 74 17.22 -19.46 32.46
C ALA A 74 16.36 -20.24 33.47
N ARG A 75 15.15 -20.65 33.05
CA ARG A 75 14.28 -21.49 33.85
C ARG A 75 14.82 -22.90 34.05
N ALA A 76 15.49 -23.46 33.05
CA ALA A 76 16.14 -24.76 33.12
C ALA A 76 17.40 -24.75 34.02
N SER A 77 18.11 -23.62 34.09
CA SER A 77 19.28 -23.44 34.96
C SER A 77 18.93 -23.01 36.39
N GLY A 78 17.67 -22.66 36.66
CA GLY A 78 17.23 -22.13 37.96
C GLY A 78 17.62 -20.66 38.20
N ASP A 79 18.04 -19.96 37.14
CA ASP A 79 18.41 -18.55 37.17
C ASP A 79 17.16 -17.66 37.07
N THR A 80 16.58 -17.34 38.22
CA THR A 80 15.39 -16.48 38.29
C THR A 80 15.66 -15.05 37.84
N ASP A 81 16.89 -14.56 38.01
CA ASP A 81 17.28 -13.20 37.61
C ASP A 81 17.42 -13.12 36.08
N GLY A 82 17.98 -14.15 35.46
CA GLY A 82 18.00 -14.31 34.00
C GLY A 82 16.62 -14.44 33.38
N GLU A 83 15.70 -15.19 34.01
CA GLU A 83 14.30 -15.33 33.55
C GLU A 83 13.58 -13.97 33.61
N VAL A 84 13.70 -13.24 34.73
CA VAL A 84 13.11 -11.90 34.88
C VAL A 84 13.71 -10.91 33.87
N ALA A 85 15.03 -10.92 33.66
CA ALA A 85 15.69 -10.05 32.69
C ALA A 85 15.25 -10.35 31.25
N ALA A 86 15.10 -11.62 30.87
CA ALA A 86 14.65 -12.02 29.55
C ALA A 86 13.20 -11.59 29.27
N VAL A 87 12.29 -11.83 30.23
CA VAL A 87 10.87 -11.46 30.10
C VAL A 87 10.69 -9.94 30.09
N THR A 88 11.36 -9.22 30.99
CA THR A 88 11.27 -7.75 31.03
C THR A 88 11.86 -7.09 29.78
N GLY A 89 12.97 -7.61 29.25
CA GLY A 89 13.54 -7.17 27.98
C GLY A 89 12.59 -7.38 26.80
N ALA A 90 11.94 -8.54 26.73
CA ALA A 90 10.95 -8.83 25.68
C ALA A 90 9.72 -7.91 25.77
N HIS A 91 9.16 -7.72 26.97
CA HIS A 91 8.03 -6.81 27.17
C HIS A 91 8.40 -5.35 26.85
N GLN A 92 9.62 -4.92 27.20
CA GLN A 92 10.09 -3.58 26.86
C GLN A 92 10.14 -3.37 25.34
N GLN A 93 10.63 -4.37 24.59
CA GLN A 93 10.64 -4.34 23.12
C GLN A 93 9.23 -4.30 22.54
N GLU A 94 8.29 -5.08 23.08
CA GLU A 94 6.89 -5.05 22.65
C GLU A 94 6.21 -3.70 22.94
N ILE A 95 6.48 -3.10 24.10
CA ILE A 95 5.98 -1.77 24.46
C ILE A 95 6.54 -0.71 23.52
N GLU A 96 7.82 -0.80 23.15
CA GLU A 96 8.45 0.11 22.18
C GLU A 96 7.81 -0.03 20.79
N ALA A 97 7.63 -1.26 20.30
CA ALA A 97 6.94 -1.50 19.03
C ALA A 97 5.50 -0.95 18.99
N ILE A 98 4.74 -1.14 20.07
CA ILE A 98 3.38 -0.58 20.20
C ILE A 98 3.41 0.96 20.24
N ARG A 99 4.41 1.55 20.90
CA ARG A 99 4.56 3.02 20.96
C ARG A 99 4.87 3.60 19.59
N ASP A 100 5.74 2.96 18.83
CA ASP A 100 6.12 3.40 17.49
C ASP A 100 4.91 3.31 16.54
N ALA A 101 4.19 2.20 16.53
CA ALA A 101 2.95 2.05 15.75
C ALA A 101 1.91 3.12 16.13
N ALA A 102 1.72 3.39 17.43
CA ALA A 102 0.82 4.44 17.90
C ALA A 102 1.31 5.86 17.55
N ALA A 103 2.62 6.08 17.41
CA ALA A 103 3.17 7.37 16.98
C ALA A 103 2.91 7.62 15.48
N GLU A 104 3.06 6.58 14.64
CA GLU A 104 2.73 6.64 13.22
C GLU A 104 1.25 6.93 12.98
N GLU A 105 0.36 6.26 13.71
CA GLU A 105 -1.08 6.49 13.62
C GLU A 105 -1.43 7.94 14.01
N ARG A 106 -0.87 8.46 15.12
CA ARG A 106 -1.06 9.85 15.55
C ARG A 106 -0.56 10.85 14.49
N ALA A 107 0.57 10.57 13.85
CA ALA A 107 1.10 11.42 12.78
C ALA A 107 0.16 11.44 11.56
N ALA A 108 -0.40 10.29 11.18
CA ALA A 108 -1.38 10.19 10.09
C ALA A 108 -2.66 10.99 10.40
N TRP A 109 -3.21 10.84 11.61
CA TRP A 109 -4.37 11.61 12.07
C TRP A 109 -4.09 13.11 12.17
N ALA A 110 -2.90 13.51 12.62
CA ALA A 110 -2.49 14.92 12.64
C ALA A 110 -2.42 15.51 11.22
N GLY A 111 -1.88 14.76 10.26
CA GLY A 111 -1.85 15.15 8.85
C GLY A 111 -3.26 15.29 8.26
N LEU A 112 -4.17 14.36 8.54
CA LEU A 112 -5.57 14.44 8.12
C LEU A 112 -6.26 15.69 8.69
N ASN A 113 -6.09 15.94 10.00
CA ASN A 113 -6.64 17.13 10.65
C ASN A 113 -6.13 18.43 10.03
N GLN A 114 -4.85 18.51 9.68
CA GLN A 114 -4.29 19.68 9.00
C GLN A 114 -4.97 19.93 7.64
N ARG A 115 -5.22 18.87 6.86
CA ARG A 115 -5.92 18.95 5.57
C ARG A 115 -7.39 19.33 5.74
N LEU A 116 -8.09 18.81 6.75
CA LEU A 116 -9.45 19.25 7.10
C LEU A 116 -9.51 20.73 7.44
N VAL A 117 -8.55 21.24 8.22
CA VAL A 117 -8.46 22.67 8.55
C VAL A 117 -8.21 23.49 7.28
N ARG A 118 -7.33 23.03 6.38
CA ARG A 118 -7.08 23.67 5.07
C ARG A 118 -8.34 23.72 4.22
N LEU A 119 -9.08 22.61 4.09
CA LEU A 119 -10.32 22.55 3.32
C LEU A 119 -11.42 23.47 3.88
N ARG A 120 -11.55 23.55 5.21
CA ARG A 120 -12.50 24.47 5.85
C ARG A 120 -12.13 25.94 5.58
N ARG A 121 -10.83 26.26 5.61
CA ARG A 121 -10.34 27.60 5.27
C ARG A 121 -10.60 27.94 3.80
N SER A 122 -10.28 27.04 2.87
CA SER A 122 -10.52 27.27 1.43
C SER A 122 -12.02 27.43 1.12
N ASN A 123 -12.89 26.63 1.74
CA ASN A 123 -14.35 26.79 1.62
C ASN A 123 -14.85 28.13 2.14
N LYS A 124 -14.29 28.64 3.25
CA LYS A 124 -14.63 29.98 3.75
C LYS A 124 -14.24 31.07 2.74
N LEU A 125 -13.06 30.95 2.12
CA LEU A 125 -12.59 31.87 1.09
C LEU A 125 -13.44 31.80 -0.19
N MET A 126 -13.82 30.59 -0.63
CA MET A 126 -14.75 30.43 -1.76
C MET A 126 -16.05 31.18 -1.49
N ARG A 127 -16.66 30.99 -0.32
CA ARG A 127 -17.92 31.69 0.04
C ARG A 127 -17.79 33.20 0.04
N SER A 128 -16.68 33.75 0.56
CA SER A 128 -16.46 35.20 0.51
C SER A 128 -16.25 35.72 -0.92
N ASN A 129 -15.50 34.98 -1.75
CA ASN A 129 -15.31 35.37 -3.15
C ASN A 129 -16.58 35.25 -3.97
N THR A 130 -17.40 34.20 -3.76
CA THR A 130 -18.71 34.10 -4.40
C THR A 130 -19.63 35.24 -4.00
N LEU A 131 -19.56 35.71 -2.74
CA LEU A 131 -20.32 36.88 -2.29
C LEU A 131 -19.83 38.17 -2.97
N ALA A 132 -18.52 38.38 -3.05
CA ALA A 132 -17.93 39.52 -3.75
C ALA A 132 -18.29 39.53 -5.26
N LEU A 133 -18.22 38.37 -5.93
CA LEU A 133 -18.64 38.23 -7.33
C LEU A 133 -20.13 38.55 -7.52
N ARG A 134 -20.99 38.13 -6.59
CA ARG A 134 -22.42 38.46 -6.63
C ARG A 134 -22.68 39.94 -6.43
N GLN A 135 -21.92 40.61 -5.57
CA GLN A 135 -21.99 42.06 -5.39
C GLN A 135 -21.54 42.81 -6.64
N ALA A 136 -20.38 42.45 -7.20
CA ALA A 136 -19.90 43.03 -8.46
C ALA A 136 -20.91 42.83 -9.60
N ALA A 137 -21.51 41.64 -9.70
CA ALA A 137 -22.57 41.36 -10.66
C ALA A 137 -23.85 42.21 -10.42
N ALA A 138 -24.24 42.42 -9.16
CA ALA A 138 -25.38 43.28 -8.82
C ALA A 138 -25.13 44.76 -9.17
N ASP A 139 -23.89 45.22 -8.98
CA ASP A 139 -23.44 46.57 -9.35
C ASP A 139 -23.14 46.71 -10.85
N MET A 140 -23.29 45.62 -11.63
CA MET A 140 -22.93 45.51 -13.05
C MET A 140 -21.46 45.88 -13.35
N VAL A 141 -20.57 45.67 -12.38
CA VAL A 141 -19.12 45.89 -12.51
C VAL A 141 -18.45 44.57 -12.86
N VAL A 142 -17.64 44.58 -13.92
CA VAL A 142 -16.73 43.48 -14.23
C VAL A 142 -15.37 43.82 -13.68
N ASP A 143 -14.95 43.09 -12.64
CA ASP A 143 -13.62 43.18 -12.05
C ASP A 143 -12.79 41.95 -12.46
N PRO A 144 -11.83 42.09 -13.40
CA PRO A 144 -10.98 40.99 -13.84
C PRO A 144 -10.09 40.41 -12.74
N GLU A 145 -9.65 41.23 -11.76
CA GLU A 145 -8.82 40.75 -10.66
C GLU A 145 -9.64 39.89 -9.70
N LEU A 146 -10.88 40.28 -9.42
CA LEU A 146 -11.80 39.49 -8.61
C LEU A 146 -12.11 38.13 -9.23
N ILE A 147 -12.29 38.07 -10.56
CA ILE A 147 -12.50 36.81 -11.30
C ILE A 147 -11.26 35.92 -11.23
N ASN A 148 -10.07 36.50 -11.44
CA ASN A 148 -8.82 35.72 -11.33
C ASN A 148 -8.62 35.19 -9.90
N ASN A 149 -8.89 36.01 -8.88
CA ASN A 149 -8.80 35.61 -7.47
C ASN A 149 -9.83 34.54 -7.12
N SER A 150 -11.06 34.59 -7.67
CA SER A 150 -12.06 33.55 -7.45
C SER A 150 -11.64 32.22 -8.08
N LEU A 151 -11.11 32.24 -9.30
CA LEU A 151 -10.59 31.06 -10.00
C LEU A 151 -9.42 30.42 -9.22
N GLN A 152 -8.50 31.23 -8.70
CA GLN A 152 -7.40 30.72 -7.86
C GLN A 152 -7.92 30.05 -6.59
N VAL A 153 -8.89 30.67 -5.90
CA VAL A 153 -9.48 30.11 -4.68
C VAL A 153 -10.29 28.84 -4.96
N GLU A 154 -10.95 28.74 -6.11
CA GLU A 154 -11.62 27.52 -6.57
C GLU A 154 -10.62 26.39 -6.82
N LEU A 155 -9.51 26.68 -7.49
CA LEU A 155 -8.44 25.71 -7.71
C LEU A 155 -7.82 25.24 -6.38
N ASP A 156 -7.51 26.16 -5.48
CA ASP A 156 -6.98 25.83 -4.15
C ASP A 156 -7.95 24.97 -3.33
N ALA A 157 -9.26 25.21 -3.46
CA ALA A 157 -10.27 24.39 -2.81
C ALA A 157 -10.38 22.99 -3.41
N ALA A 158 -10.29 22.86 -4.74
CA ALA A 158 -10.26 21.56 -5.42
C ALA A 158 -9.02 20.75 -5.03
N ILE A 159 -7.84 21.38 -4.99
CA ILE A 159 -6.59 20.74 -4.54
C ILE A 159 -6.72 20.30 -3.08
N ALA A 160 -7.25 21.16 -2.20
CA ALA A 160 -7.43 20.82 -0.79
C ALA A 160 -8.42 19.65 -0.59
N ALA A 161 -9.45 19.54 -1.42
CA ALA A 161 -10.38 18.41 -1.40
C ALA A 161 -9.69 17.12 -1.85
N GLN A 162 -8.96 17.14 -2.97
CA GLN A 162 -8.23 15.97 -3.46
C GLN A 162 -7.14 15.50 -2.48
N GLU A 163 -6.40 16.44 -1.87
CA GLU A 163 -5.42 16.11 -0.84
C GLU A 163 -6.08 15.47 0.39
N LEU A 164 -7.26 15.94 0.78
CA LEU A 164 -8.01 15.36 1.88
C LEU A 164 -8.44 13.93 1.56
N GLU A 165 -9.08 13.72 0.41
CA GLU A 165 -9.54 12.39 -0.05
C GLU A 165 -8.39 11.38 -0.08
N ARG A 166 -7.21 11.79 -0.57
CA ARG A 166 -6.02 10.94 -0.57
C ARG A 166 -5.54 10.60 0.84
N ALA A 167 -5.51 11.58 1.75
CA ALA A 167 -5.14 11.31 3.15
C ALA A 167 -6.17 10.40 3.86
N GLU A 168 -7.46 10.60 3.60
CA GLU A 168 -8.51 9.73 4.12
C GLU A 168 -8.31 8.30 3.64
N ALA A 169 -8.08 8.11 2.34
CA ALA A 169 -7.79 6.79 1.77
C ALA A 169 -6.54 6.16 2.40
N ASP A 170 -5.45 6.91 2.56
CA ASP A 170 -4.21 6.42 3.19
C ASP A 170 -4.44 5.99 4.65
N VAL A 171 -5.20 6.77 5.43
CA VAL A 171 -5.56 6.43 6.82
C VAL A 171 -6.47 5.20 6.87
N ILE A 172 -7.46 5.10 5.98
CA ILE A 172 -8.36 3.94 5.89
C ILE A 172 -7.58 2.68 5.54
N ILE A 173 -6.67 2.74 4.55
CA ILE A 173 -5.84 1.58 4.17
C ILE A 173 -4.97 1.15 5.36
N LYS A 174 -4.29 2.09 6.02
CA LYS A 174 -3.44 1.78 7.18
C LYS A 174 -4.21 1.18 8.35
N THR A 175 -5.46 1.59 8.57
CA THR A 175 -6.30 1.06 9.66
C THR A 175 -6.93 -0.29 9.31
N LEU A 176 -7.31 -0.52 8.05
CA LEU A 176 -7.94 -1.78 7.62
C LEU A 176 -6.93 -2.91 7.32
N MET A 177 -5.74 -2.59 6.79
CA MET A 177 -4.71 -3.58 6.45
C MET A 177 -4.38 -4.56 7.60
N PRO A 178 -4.17 -4.13 8.86
CA PRO A 178 -3.94 -5.07 9.95
C PRO A 178 -5.17 -5.94 10.28
N MET A 179 -6.39 -5.46 10.07
CA MET A 179 -7.61 -6.24 10.29
C MET A 179 -7.81 -7.32 9.21
N VAL A 180 -7.42 -7.04 7.97
CA VAL A 180 -7.47 -8.01 6.88
C VAL A 180 -6.47 -9.14 7.11
N LYS A 181 -5.25 -8.81 7.55
CA LYS A 181 -4.19 -9.80 7.82
C LYS A 181 -4.54 -10.77 8.94
N THR A 182 -5.10 -10.25 10.02
CA THR A 182 -5.57 -11.08 11.14
C THR A 182 -6.76 -11.98 10.74
N GLY A 183 -7.57 -11.57 9.76
CA GLY A 183 -8.64 -12.40 9.19
C GLY A 183 -8.15 -13.52 8.27
N THR A 184 -7.01 -13.35 7.59
CA THR A 184 -6.42 -14.36 6.70
C THR A 184 -5.52 -15.38 7.41
N GLU A 185 -4.96 -15.05 8.57
CA GLU A 185 -4.16 -15.99 9.38
C GLU A 185 -5.03 -16.96 10.21
N GLY A 186 -6.34 -16.74 10.27
CA GLY A 186 -7.30 -17.54 11.04
C GLY A 186 -8.14 -18.54 10.22
N ALA A 187 -7.85 -18.74 8.93
CA ALA A 187 -8.55 -19.68 8.04
C ALA A 187 -7.55 -20.67 7.41
#